data_AF-A0A085LW32-F1
#
_entry.id   AF-A0A085LW32-F1
#
_cell.length_a   1.000
_cell.length_b   1.000
_cell.length_c   1.000
_cell.angle_alpha   90.00
_cell.angle_beta   90.00
_cell.angle_gamma   90.00
#
_symmetry.space_group_name_H-M   'P 1'
#
loop_
_entity.id
_entity.type
_entity.pdbx_description
1 polymer ?
#
loop_
_entity_poly.entity_id
_entity_poly.type
_entity_poly.pdbx_seq_one_letter_code
_entity_poly.pdbx_strand_id
1 'polypeptide(L)'
;MRCDKCASRPAVVRRPRCGALLCKSCFSNAFELDVHQTIKEENFFAPNDVVAIGVSGGKDSAVVLHLLDRLNERFNYGLLLLMVAIDEGIRGYRDDSLESVYKQQKRYCLPLKVLSYKDLFGWSMDEVVSRVGNRSNCTYCGVFRRQALERGCQVFGA
;
A
#
# COMPACT_ATOMS: atom_id res chain seq x y z
N MET A 1 -9.85 6.22 31.61
CA MET A 1 -10.96 5.79 30.72
C MET A 1 -10.71 4.37 30.24
N ARG A 2 -11.74 3.51 30.27
CA ARG A 2 -11.66 2.11 29.80
C ARG A 2 -12.14 2.01 28.37
N CYS A 3 -11.77 0.93 27.68
CA CYS A 3 -12.24 0.63 26.33
C CYS A 3 -13.73 0.30 26.32
N ASP A 4 -14.50 1.00 25.50
CA ASP A 4 -15.96 0.82 25.36
C ASP A 4 -16.33 -0.58 24.84
N LYS A 5 -15.43 -1.24 24.08
CA LYS A 5 -15.69 -2.55 23.48
C LYS A 5 -15.38 -3.73 24.40
N CYS A 6 -14.31 -3.67 25.20
CA CYS A 6 -13.86 -4.81 26.01
C CYS A 6 -13.89 -4.57 27.52
N ALA A 7 -14.19 -3.35 27.97
CA ALA A 7 -14.30 -2.92 29.37
C ALA A 7 -13.11 -3.25 30.31
N SER A 8 -12.02 -3.81 29.78
CA SER A 8 -10.90 -4.38 30.53
C SER A 8 -9.61 -3.58 30.36
N ARG A 9 -9.30 -3.16 29.13
CA ARG A 9 -8.07 -2.45 28.80
C ARG A 9 -8.28 -0.92 28.79
N PRO A 10 -7.25 -0.11 29.08
CA PRO A 10 -7.34 1.33 28.94
C PRO A 10 -7.60 1.72 27.47
N ALA A 11 -8.46 2.71 27.27
CA ALA A 11 -8.66 3.29 25.95
C ALA A 11 -7.45 4.16 25.57
N VAL A 12 -7.01 4.05 24.32
CA VAL A 12 -5.85 4.79 23.79
C VAL A 12 -6.18 5.59 22.53
N VAL A 13 -7.31 5.31 21.88
CA VAL A 13 -7.78 6.01 20.69
C VAL A 13 -9.27 6.30 20.84
N ARG A 14 -9.69 7.51 20.46
CA ARG A 14 -11.09 7.86 20.24
C ARG A 14 -11.40 7.74 18.76
N ARG A 15 -12.35 6.88 18.39
CA ARG A 15 -12.69 6.60 16.99
C ARG A 15 -13.45 7.78 16.39
N PRO A 16 -12.98 8.41 15.29
CA PRO A 16 -13.62 9.60 14.74
C PRO A 16 -15.07 9.39 14.29
N ARG A 17 -15.36 8.23 13.67
CA ARG A 17 -16.69 7.91 13.10
C ARG A 17 -17.82 7.92 14.13
N CYS A 18 -17.58 7.38 15.33
CA CYS A 18 -18.63 7.11 16.32
C CYS A 18 -18.30 7.63 17.73
N GLY A 19 -17.15 8.26 17.93
CA GLY A 19 -16.71 8.78 19.23
C GLY A 19 -16.28 7.73 20.25
N ALA A 20 -16.36 6.42 19.94
CA ALA A 20 -16.03 5.34 20.86
C ALA A 20 -14.55 5.35 21.29
N LEU A 21 -14.31 5.11 22.57
CA LEU A 21 -13.00 5.00 23.20
C LEU A 21 -12.52 3.54 23.14
N LEU A 22 -11.47 3.27 22.38
CA LEU A 22 -10.99 1.91 22.14
C LEU A 22 -9.55 1.70 22.63
N CYS A 23 -9.28 0.52 23.17
CA CYS A 23 -7.91 0.05 23.36
C CYS A 23 -7.28 -0.35 22.01
N LYS A 24 -5.96 -0.47 21.95
CA LYS A 24 -5.18 -0.79 20.73
C LYS A 24 -5.75 -1.99 19.95
N SER A 25 -5.97 -3.12 20.63
CA SER A 25 -6.45 -4.35 19.98
C SER A 25 -7.90 -4.27 19.52
N CYS A 26 -8.77 -3.61 20.29
CA CYS A 26 -10.16 -3.40 19.86
C CYS A 26 -10.25 -2.45 18.67
N PHE A 27 -9.39 -1.42 18.61
CA PHE A 27 -9.26 -0.54 17.45
C PHE A 27 -8.76 -1.31 16.22
N SER A 28 -7.65 -2.05 16.32
CA SER A 28 -7.11 -2.82 15.20
C SER A 28 -8.13 -3.81 14.63
N ASN A 29 -8.82 -4.57 15.49
CA ASN A 29 -9.86 -5.50 15.01
C ASN A 29 -11.06 -4.77 14.39
N ALA A 30 -11.49 -3.63 14.94
CA ALA A 30 -12.57 -2.84 14.34
C ALA A 30 -12.16 -2.28 12.96
N PHE A 31 -10.93 -1.81 12.84
CA PHE A 31 -10.38 -1.28 11.59
C PHE A 31 -10.23 -2.37 10.51
N GLU A 32 -9.69 -3.54 10.87
CA GLU A 32 -9.64 -4.70 9.98
C GLU A 32 -11.03 -5.11 9.46
N LEU A 33 -12.04 -5.09 10.35
CA LEU A 33 -13.43 -5.42 9.98
C LEU A 33 -14.08 -4.35 9.10
N ASP A 34 -13.80 -3.06 9.33
CA ASP A 34 -14.28 -1.99 8.43
C ASP A 34 -13.73 -2.20 7.01
N VAL A 35 -12.44 -2.53 6.89
CA VAL A 35 -11.79 -2.77 5.59
C VAL A 35 -12.36 -4.01 4.92
N HIS A 36 -12.55 -5.11 5.66
CA HIS A 36 -13.21 -6.31 5.16
C HIS A 36 -14.61 -6.00 4.61
N GLN A 37 -15.39 -5.20 5.35
CA GLN A 37 -16.74 -4.83 4.95
C GLN A 37 -16.73 -4.01 3.65
N THR A 38 -15.85 -3.01 3.54
CA THR A 38 -15.70 -2.23 2.30
C THR A 38 -15.31 -3.10 1.11
N ILE A 39 -14.35 -4.02 1.28
CA ILE A 39 -13.96 -4.96 0.22
C ILE A 39 -15.16 -5.78 -0.27
N LYS A 40 -16.02 -6.24 0.64
CA LYS A 40 -17.21 -7.05 0.33
C LYS A 40 -18.33 -6.25 -0.31
N GLU A 41 -18.59 -5.03 0.17
CA GLU A 41 -19.63 -4.14 -0.36
C GLU A 41 -19.31 -3.68 -1.77
N GLU A 42 -18.05 -3.33 -2.02
CA GLU A 42 -17.58 -2.80 -3.30
C GLU A 42 -17.12 -3.90 -4.27
N ASN A 43 -17.16 -5.17 -3.87
CA ASN A 43 -16.73 -6.33 -4.66
C ASN A 43 -15.34 -6.13 -5.31
N PHE A 44 -14.34 -5.74 -4.52
CA PHE A 44 -13.00 -5.39 -5.03
C PHE A 44 -12.29 -6.52 -5.79
N PHE A 45 -12.57 -7.78 -5.45
CA PHE A 45 -11.95 -8.95 -6.06
C PHE A 45 -12.83 -10.19 -5.87
N ALA A 46 -12.61 -11.17 -6.74
CA ALA A 46 -13.14 -12.52 -6.65
C ALA A 46 -12.12 -13.47 -5.99
N PRO A 47 -12.58 -14.64 -5.49
CA PRO A 47 -11.66 -15.66 -4.99
C PRO A 47 -10.66 -16.11 -6.06
N ASN A 48 -9.39 -16.26 -5.65
CA ASN A 48 -8.26 -16.63 -6.52
C ASN A 48 -7.77 -15.55 -7.49
N ASP A 49 -8.25 -14.31 -7.37
CA ASP A 49 -7.69 -13.20 -8.14
C ASP A 49 -6.21 -12.94 -7.77
N VAL A 50 -5.46 -12.46 -8.77
CA VAL A 50 -4.11 -11.94 -8.57
C VAL A 50 -4.23 -10.45 -8.23
N VAL A 51 -3.70 -10.05 -7.07
CA VAL A 51 -3.81 -8.66 -6.59
C VAL A 51 -2.42 -8.05 -6.41
N ALA A 52 -2.12 -7.07 -7.26
CA ALA A 52 -0.90 -6.28 -7.20
C ALA A 52 -1.04 -5.10 -6.23
N ILE A 53 -0.22 -5.09 -5.19
CA ILE A 53 -0.20 -4.06 -4.15
C ILE A 53 0.92 -3.06 -4.45
N GLY A 54 0.54 -1.83 -4.80
CA GLY A 54 1.47 -0.72 -4.99
C GLY A 54 2.13 -0.29 -3.66
N VAL A 55 3.44 -0.50 -3.53
CA VAL A 55 4.21 -0.19 -2.32
C VAL A 55 5.22 0.93 -2.57
N SER A 56 5.22 1.92 -1.66
CA SER A 56 6.06 3.12 -1.75
C SER A 56 7.07 3.24 -0.61
N GLY A 57 7.04 2.32 0.36
CA GLY A 57 7.78 2.45 1.62
C GLY A 57 7.09 3.37 2.65
N GLY A 58 6.00 4.05 2.27
CA GLY A 58 5.20 4.88 3.16
C GLY A 58 4.27 4.08 4.06
N LYS A 59 3.78 4.73 5.13
CA LYS A 59 2.89 4.11 6.13
C LYS A 59 1.58 3.58 5.52
N ASP A 60 1.01 4.30 4.55
CA ASP A 60 -0.34 3.99 4.05
C ASP A 60 -0.30 2.72 3.19
N SER A 61 0.64 2.63 2.25
CA SER A 61 0.85 1.41 1.45
C SER A 61 1.30 0.22 2.30
N ALA A 62 2.10 0.46 3.35
CA ALA A 62 2.46 -0.58 4.32
C ALA A 62 1.26 -1.14 5.09
N VAL A 63 0.31 -0.28 5.45
CA VAL A 63 -0.93 -0.69 6.12
C VAL A 63 -1.83 -1.47 5.17
N VAL A 64 -1.97 -1.04 3.91
CA VAL A 64 -2.73 -1.79 2.89
C VAL A 64 -2.14 -3.18 2.69
N LEU A 65 -0.82 -3.28 2.52
CA LEU A 65 -0.12 -4.56 2.43
C LEU A 65 -0.41 -5.46 3.64
N HIS A 66 -0.26 -4.92 4.85
CA HIS A 66 -0.53 -5.66 6.08
C HIS A 66 -1.97 -6.15 6.19
N LEU A 67 -2.93 -5.29 5.85
CA LEU A 67 -4.35 -5.61 5.93
C LEU A 67 -4.73 -6.66 4.91
N LEU A 68 -4.30 -6.55 3.65
CA LEU A 68 -4.65 -7.52 2.62
C LEU A 68 -4.08 -8.90 2.94
N ASP A 69 -2.83 -8.97 3.39
CA ASP A 69 -2.21 -10.22 3.87
C ASP A 69 -3.01 -10.86 5.01
N ARG A 70 -3.26 -10.10 6.08
CA ARG A 70 -4.02 -10.55 7.26
C ARG A 70 -5.45 -10.96 6.94
N LEU A 71 -6.15 -10.19 6.10
CA LEU A 71 -7.55 -10.43 5.76
C LEU A 71 -7.68 -11.60 4.78
N ASN A 72 -6.72 -11.76 3.86
CA ASN A 72 -6.67 -12.91 2.95
C ASN A 72 -6.60 -14.23 3.73
N GLU A 73 -5.73 -14.31 4.74
CA GLU A 73 -5.66 -15.47 5.65
C GLU A 73 -6.93 -15.59 6.51
N ARG A 74 -7.32 -14.51 7.20
CA ARG A 74 -8.42 -14.54 8.18
C ARG A 74 -9.78 -14.88 7.59
N PHE A 75 -10.06 -14.40 6.38
CA PHE A 75 -11.35 -14.59 5.70
C PHE A 75 -11.28 -15.54 4.50
N ASN A 76 -10.11 -16.16 4.29
CA ASN A 76 -9.87 -17.13 3.21
C ASN A 76 -10.29 -16.60 1.84
N TYR A 77 -9.84 -15.40 1.47
CA TYR A 77 -10.14 -14.83 0.15
C TYR A 77 -9.46 -15.61 -0.99
N GLY A 78 -8.36 -16.32 -0.71
CA GLY A 78 -7.63 -17.10 -1.69
C GLY A 78 -6.83 -16.27 -2.69
N LEU A 79 -6.55 -15.00 -2.39
CA LEU A 79 -5.87 -14.09 -3.30
C LEU A 79 -4.39 -14.46 -3.46
N LEU A 80 -3.89 -14.25 -4.68
CA LEU A 80 -2.47 -14.29 -4.99
C LEU A 80 -1.91 -12.87 -4.87
N LEU A 81 -1.33 -12.56 -3.71
CA LEU A 81 -0.81 -11.22 -3.42
C LEU A 81 0.61 -11.05 -3.95
N LEU A 82 0.88 -9.89 -4.54
CA LEU A 82 2.22 -9.48 -4.96
C LEU A 82 2.44 -7.99 -4.76
N MET A 83 3.70 -7.57 -4.74
CA MET A 83 4.11 -6.20 -4.48
C MET A 83 4.67 -5.56 -5.76
N VAL A 84 4.26 -4.32 -6.03
CA VAL A 84 4.82 -3.49 -7.12
C VAL A 84 5.36 -2.19 -6.55
N ALA A 85 6.63 -1.90 -6.78
CA ALA A 85 7.27 -0.64 -6.39
C ALA A 85 7.78 0.10 -7.61
N ILE A 86 7.68 1.43 -7.60
CA ILE A 86 8.09 2.29 -8.71
C ILE A 86 9.27 3.16 -8.29
N ASP A 87 10.43 2.97 -8.91
CA ASP A 87 11.59 3.85 -8.76
C ASP A 87 11.49 5.04 -9.73
N GLU A 88 11.24 6.23 -9.20
CA GLU A 88 11.15 7.44 -10.01
C GLU A 88 12.53 8.03 -10.39
N GLY A 89 13.63 7.51 -9.82
CA GLY A 89 14.98 7.98 -10.05
C GLY A 89 15.28 9.35 -9.44
N ILE A 90 14.74 9.61 -8.23
CA ILE A 90 15.02 10.81 -7.43
C ILE A 90 16.19 10.52 -6.49
N ARG A 91 17.36 11.10 -6.77
CA ARG A 91 18.59 10.85 -5.99
C ARG A 91 18.41 11.20 -4.51
N GLY A 92 18.91 10.33 -3.62
CA GLY A 92 18.96 10.56 -2.17
C GLY A 92 17.63 10.41 -1.42
N TYR A 93 16.48 10.36 -2.10
CA TYR A 93 15.18 10.07 -1.49
C TYR A 93 14.78 8.61 -1.63
N ARG A 94 15.08 8.01 -2.79
CA ARG A 94 14.54 6.69 -3.12
C ARG A 94 15.28 5.55 -2.42
N ASP A 95 16.55 5.71 -2.10
CA ASP A 95 17.39 4.66 -1.50
C ASP A 95 16.80 4.17 -0.16
N ASP A 96 16.40 5.08 0.72
CA ASP A 96 15.78 4.75 2.01
C ASP A 96 14.36 4.15 1.85
N SER A 97 13.61 4.64 0.85
CA SER A 97 12.24 4.17 0.60
C SER A 97 12.21 2.72 0.07
N LEU A 98 13.17 2.36 -0.80
CA LEU A 98 13.29 1.00 -1.34
C LEU A 98 13.78 0.02 -0.29
N GLU A 99 14.67 0.44 0.61
CA GLU A 99 15.08 -0.39 1.74
C GLU A 99 13.87 -0.82 2.59
N SER A 100 12.94 0.10 2.85
CA SER A 100 11.70 -0.18 3.55
C SER A 100 10.81 -1.18 2.78
N VAL A 101 10.73 -1.06 1.46
CA VAL A 101 10.00 -2.01 0.60
C VAL A 101 10.64 -3.41 0.66
N TYR A 102 11.96 -3.52 0.60
CA TYR A 102 12.65 -4.81 0.71
C TYR A 102 12.47 -5.45 2.09
N LYS A 103 12.47 -4.65 3.17
CA LYS A 103 12.14 -5.15 4.52
C LYS A 103 10.72 -5.72 4.58
N GLN A 104 9.75 -5.06 3.94
CA GLN A 104 8.37 -5.56 3.85
C GLN A 104 8.29 -6.85 3.03
N GLN A 105 8.95 -6.89 1.87
CA GLN A 105 9.00 -8.07 1.00
C GLN A 105 9.52 -9.29 1.76
N LYS A 106 10.61 -9.14 2.53
CA LYS A 106 11.16 -10.22 3.36
C LYS A 106 10.22 -10.63 4.49
N ARG A 107 9.49 -9.69 5.08
CA ARG A 107 8.57 -9.96 6.19
C ARG A 107 7.34 -10.76 5.74
N TYR A 108 6.78 -10.42 4.59
CA TYR A 108 5.55 -11.04 4.08
C TYR A 108 5.82 -12.18 3.09
N CYS A 109 7.07 -12.36 2.66
CA CYS A 109 7.48 -13.38 1.69
C CYS A 109 6.70 -13.33 0.37
N LEU A 110 6.30 -12.13 -0.06
CA LEU A 110 5.56 -11.93 -1.31
C LEU A 110 6.50 -11.65 -2.49
N PRO A 111 6.11 -12.00 -3.73
CA PRO A 111 6.81 -11.57 -4.93
C PRO A 111 6.84 -10.04 -5.00
N LEU A 112 7.99 -9.47 -5.37
CA LEU A 112 8.16 -8.03 -5.56
C LEU A 112 8.69 -7.75 -6.96
N LYS A 113 8.04 -6.80 -7.64
CA LYS A 113 8.58 -6.18 -8.85
C LYS A 113 8.87 -4.72 -8.61
N VAL A 114 10.11 -4.33 -8.89
CA VAL A 114 10.51 -2.93 -8.96
C VAL A 114 10.59 -2.54 -10.43
N LEU A 115 9.96 -1.42 -10.79
CA LEU A 115 10.04 -0.83 -12.13
C LEU A 115 10.61 0.58 -12.00
N SER A 116 11.46 1.00 -12.93
CA SER A 116 12.01 2.36 -12.92
C SER A 116 11.43 3.21 -14.04
N TYR A 117 11.31 4.52 -13.83
CA TYR A 117 10.95 5.44 -14.92
C TYR A 117 11.99 5.44 -16.04
N LYS A 118 13.26 5.24 -15.68
CA LYS A 118 14.35 5.20 -16.64
C LYS A 118 14.16 4.06 -17.63
N ASP A 119 13.80 2.88 -17.17
CA ASP A 119 13.57 1.71 -18.02
C ASP A 119 12.26 1.82 -18.81
N LEU A 120 11.22 2.38 -18.19
CA LEU A 120 9.88 2.44 -18.79
C LEU A 120 9.69 3.56 -19.81
N PHE A 121 10.36 4.69 -19.61
CA PHE A 121 10.13 5.93 -20.34
C PHE A 121 11.42 6.56 -20.89
N GLY A 122 12.60 6.07 -20.50
CA GLY A 122 13.90 6.66 -20.87
C GLY A 122 14.32 7.87 -20.01
N TRP A 123 13.48 8.27 -19.06
CA TRP A 123 13.64 9.47 -18.24
C TRP A 123 13.55 9.13 -16.75
N SER A 124 14.43 9.69 -15.92
CA SER A 124 14.19 9.81 -14.47
C SER A 124 13.45 11.11 -14.14
N MET A 125 12.88 11.21 -12.93
CA MET A 125 12.30 12.47 -12.47
C MET A 125 13.32 13.58 -12.36
N ASP A 126 14.56 13.29 -11.93
CA ASP A 126 15.65 14.28 -11.90
C ASP A 126 15.95 14.84 -13.30
N GLU A 127 15.92 13.99 -14.34
CA GLU A 127 16.10 14.41 -15.73
C GLU A 127 14.91 15.24 -16.24
N VAL A 128 13.68 14.88 -15.88
CA VAL A 128 12.48 15.67 -16.21
C VAL A 128 12.56 17.07 -15.58
N VAL A 129 12.90 17.16 -14.29
CA VAL A 129 13.06 18.43 -13.57
C VAL A 129 14.14 19.29 -14.22
N SER A 130 15.26 18.68 -14.64
CA SER A 130 16.35 19.40 -15.30
C SER A 130 15.93 20.07 -16.63
N ARG A 131 14.92 19.52 -17.32
CA ARG A 131 14.44 20.03 -18.61
C ARG A 131 13.24 20.96 -18.50
N VAL A 132 12.29 20.65 -17.63
CA VAL A 132 11.00 21.35 -17.54
C VAL A 132 10.99 22.36 -16.38
N GLY A 133 11.99 22.33 -15.51
CA GLY A 133 12.09 23.16 -14.32
C GLY A 133 11.22 22.63 -13.17
N ASN A 134 10.99 23.44 -12.15
CA ASN A 134 10.29 23.03 -10.92
C ASN A 134 8.74 23.06 -11.01
N ARG A 135 8.18 23.47 -12.15
CA ARG A 135 6.73 23.56 -12.32
C ARG A 135 6.18 22.23 -12.86
N SER A 136 5.05 21.78 -12.30
CA SER A 136 4.31 20.59 -12.76
C SER A 136 4.99 19.22 -12.58
N ASN A 137 6.10 19.13 -11.83
CA ASN A 137 6.81 17.85 -11.62
C ASN A 137 5.95 16.77 -10.96
N CYS A 138 5.10 17.14 -10.01
CA CYS A 138 4.14 16.20 -9.40
C CYS A 138 3.10 15.70 -10.42
N THR A 139 2.73 16.52 -11.40
CA THR A 139 1.81 16.12 -12.48
C THR A 139 2.46 15.07 -13.36
N TYR A 140 3.69 15.30 -13.83
CA TYR A 140 4.45 14.31 -14.62
C TYR A 140 4.68 13.02 -13.83
N CYS A 141 5.15 13.16 -12.58
CA CYS A 141 5.38 12.02 -11.70
C CYS A 141 4.10 11.20 -11.49
N GLY A 142 2.94 11.84 -11.28
CA GLY A 142 1.67 11.14 -11.11
C GLY A 142 1.24 10.36 -12.34
N VAL A 143 1.38 10.94 -13.53
CA VAL A 143 1.04 10.28 -14.81
C VAL A 143 1.96 9.07 -15.04
N PHE A 144 3.27 9.25 -14.88
CA PHE A 144 4.24 8.17 -15.04
C PHE A 144 4.03 7.06 -14.00
N ARG A 145 3.71 7.41 -12.75
CA ARG A 145 3.48 6.42 -11.69
C ARG A 145 2.28 5.54 -12.01
N ARG A 146 1.18 6.11 -12.48
CA ARG A 146 -0.03 5.34 -12.84
C ARG A 146 0.28 4.36 -13.97
N GLN A 147 0.90 4.82 -15.05
CA GLN A 147 1.29 3.94 -16.17
C GLN A 147 2.30 2.87 -15.75
N ALA A 148 3.24 3.20 -14.88
CA ALA A 148 4.22 2.26 -14.37
C ALA A 148 3.56 1.17 -13.50
N LEU A 149 2.58 1.53 -12.67
CA LEU A 149 1.81 0.57 -11.88
C LEU A 149 0.99 -0.36 -12.78
N GLU A 150 0.29 0.18 -13.78
CA GLU A 150 -0.48 -0.61 -14.76
C GLU A 150 0.40 -1.65 -15.47
N ARG A 151 1.58 -1.22 -15.95
CA ARG A 151 2.58 -2.14 -16.53
C ARG A 151 3.07 -3.18 -15.51
N GLY A 152 3.22 -2.78 -14.25
CA GLY A 152 3.59 -3.69 -13.16
C GLY A 152 2.55 -4.78 -12.94
N CYS A 153 1.26 -4.46 -12.99
CA CYS A 153 0.17 -5.44 -12.90
C CYS A 153 0.22 -6.44 -14.06
N GLN A 154 0.40 -5.95 -15.29
CA GLN A 154 0.46 -6.80 -16.50
C GLN A 154 1.56 -7.86 -16.45
N VAL A 155 2.70 -7.58 -15.81
CA VAL A 155 3.80 -8.56 -15.66
C VAL A 155 3.36 -9.82 -14.92
N PHE A 156 2.34 -9.73 -14.06
CA PHE A 156 1.85 -10.84 -13.26
C PHE A 156 0.43 -11.28 -13.62
N GLY A 157 -0.18 -10.70 -14.65
CA GLY A 157 -1.59 -10.96 -15.00
C GLY A 157 -2.58 -10.51 -13.94
N ALA A 158 -2.23 -9.45 -13.19
CA ALA A 158 -3.09 -8.79 -12.21
C ALA A 158 -3.92 -7.65 -12.82
#